data_AF-A0A0G2HAY4-F1
#
_entry.id   AF-A0A0G2HAY4-F1
#
_cell.length_a   1.000
_cell.length_b   1.000
_cell.length_c   1.000
_cell.angle_alpha   90.00
_cell.angle_beta   90.00
_cell.angle_gamma   90.00
#
_symmetry.space_group_name_H-M   'P 1'
#
loop_
_entity.id
_entity.type
_entity.pdbx_description
1 polymer ?
#
loop_
_entity_poly.entity_id
_entity_poly.type
_entity_poly.pdbx_seq_one_letter_code
_entity_poly.pdbx_strand_id
1 'polypeptide(L)'
;MSTDSVRQPFLEYTDDPEKEEARRYVRVQTRRGNILPYLFVAIITSLLWSVLILFFVDIPRGGSSTTSNTTLEEHEPSSGPTGRYNITTNAHRLSCGNSVSEAKALNCKYDLLLNNWVPEPCFDKEWLDEYKEDDSWGGYADEAMTQRMSVEQMSEADHYWTSLRDHVNHCAMMWRKQFWALYEERKAFDTELDTSYENFNGLCWVLGEGR
;
A
#
# COMPACT_ATOMS: atom_id res chain seq x y z
N MET A 1 -7.55 27.94 35.18
CA MET A 1 -8.18 27.81 33.86
C MET A 1 -7.12 27.26 32.93
N SER A 2 -7.36 26.04 32.46
CA SER A 2 -6.63 25.14 31.55
C SER A 2 -5.11 25.03 31.60
N THR A 3 -4.68 23.92 32.19
CA THR A 3 -3.56 23.08 31.76
C THR A 3 -3.71 22.75 30.27
N ASP A 4 -2.75 23.13 29.43
CA ASP A 4 -2.66 22.60 28.06
C ASP A 4 -1.60 21.50 28.02
N SER A 5 -2.08 20.30 27.74
CA SER A 5 -1.31 19.07 27.65
C SER A 5 -0.42 19.15 26.42
N VAL A 6 0.90 19.19 26.62
CA VAL A 6 1.88 19.01 25.55
C VAL A 6 1.65 17.63 24.94
N ARG A 7 1.01 17.65 23.78
CA ARG A 7 0.73 16.48 22.93
C ARG A 7 2.07 15.84 22.58
N GLN A 8 2.43 14.75 23.25
CA GLN A 8 3.59 13.95 22.88
C GLN A 8 3.37 13.40 21.46
N PRO A 9 4.29 13.62 20.52
CA PRO A 9 4.26 12.94 19.23
C PRO A 9 4.38 11.44 19.44
N PHE A 10 3.61 10.65 18.70
CA PHE A 10 3.47 9.20 18.85
C PHE A 10 4.77 8.40 18.60
N LEU A 11 5.85 9.06 18.21
CA LEU A 11 7.18 8.49 18.08
C LEU A 11 8.20 9.48 18.65
N GLU A 12 8.78 9.15 19.80
CA GLU A 12 9.96 9.83 20.33
C GLU A 12 11.16 9.43 19.44
N TYR A 13 11.20 10.01 18.24
CA TYR A 13 12.35 9.92 17.35
C TYR A 13 13.37 10.96 17.80
N THR A 14 14.57 10.50 18.14
CA THR A 14 15.68 11.36 18.56
C THR A 14 16.80 11.14 17.55
N ASP A 15 17.23 12.22 16.88
CA ASP A 15 18.34 12.23 15.90
C ASP A 15 19.72 12.04 16.58
N ASP A 16 19.80 11.13 17.54
CA ASP A 16 21.01 10.83 18.29
C ASP A 16 21.58 9.48 17.78
N PRO A 17 22.58 9.50 16.89
CA PRO A 17 23.09 8.31 16.22
C PRO A 17 23.66 7.28 17.22
N GLU A 18 24.22 7.74 18.34
CA GLU A 18 24.78 6.85 19.38
C GLU A 18 23.69 6.07 20.11
N LYS A 19 22.53 6.71 20.35
CA LYS A 19 21.38 6.05 21.00
C LYS A 19 20.69 5.05 20.07
N GLU A 20 20.68 5.29 18.76
CA GLU A 20 20.20 4.33 17.78
C GLU A 20 21.07 3.07 17.73
N GLU A 21 22.40 3.23 17.66
CA GLU A 21 23.33 2.10 17.65
C GLU A 21 23.26 1.28 18.95
N ALA A 22 23.20 1.96 20.11
CA ALA A 22 23.03 1.30 21.39
C ALA A 22 21.69 0.52 21.49
N ARG A 23 20.58 1.11 21.02
CA ARG A 23 19.28 0.42 20.95
C ARG A 23 19.31 -0.77 20.00
N ARG A 24 20.00 -0.65 18.86
CA ARG A 24 20.17 -1.72 17.86
C ARG A 24 20.97 -2.89 18.45
N TYR A 25 22.08 -2.61 19.14
CA TYR A 25 22.92 -3.62 19.78
C TYR A 25 22.17 -4.37 20.90
N VAL A 26 21.47 -3.64 21.78
CA VAL A 26 20.65 -4.23 22.85
C VAL A 26 19.51 -5.10 22.28
N ARG A 27 18.84 -4.64 21.20
CA ARG A 27 17.78 -5.40 20.52
C ARG A 27 18.30 -6.71 19.92
N VAL A 28 19.50 -6.72 19.35
CA VAL A 28 20.15 -7.93 18.82
C VAL A 28 20.51 -8.89 19.95
N GLN A 29 21.04 -8.38 21.07
CA GLN A 29 21.48 -9.20 22.20
C GLN A 29 20.33 -9.85 22.97
N THR A 30 19.16 -9.20 23.00
CA THR A 30 17.96 -9.70 23.71
C THR A 30 17.18 -10.74 22.88
N ARG A 31 17.49 -10.88 21.58
CA ARG A 31 16.78 -11.79 20.67
C ARG A 31 17.41 -13.18 20.55
N ARG A 32 17.97 -13.72 21.64
CA ARG A 32 18.21 -15.17 21.74
C ARG A 32 16.96 -15.82 22.32
N GLY A 33 15.88 -15.78 21.54
CA GLY A 33 14.56 -16.26 21.94
C GLY A 33 14.56 -17.78 22.08
N ASN A 34 14.24 -18.27 23.29
CA ASN A 34 13.98 -19.69 23.50
C ASN A 34 12.72 -20.07 22.69
N ILE A 35 12.91 -20.90 21.65
CA ILE A 35 11.86 -21.34 20.73
C ILE A 35 10.91 -22.38 21.33
N LEU A 36 11.32 -23.01 22.44
CA LEU A 36 10.56 -24.04 23.16
C LEU A 36 9.09 -23.69 23.47
N PRO A 37 8.75 -22.52 24.08
CA PRO A 37 7.37 -22.17 24.36
C PRO A 37 6.48 -22.11 23.11
N TYR A 38 7.02 -21.65 21.97
CA TYR A 38 6.27 -21.57 20.72
C TYR A 38 5.99 -22.96 20.14
N LEU A 39 6.94 -23.89 20.24
CA LEU A 39 6.75 -25.28 19.83
C LEU A 39 5.71 -25.98 20.70
N PHE A 40 5.73 -25.76 22.01
CA PHE A 40 4.73 -26.30 22.93
C PHE A 40 3.32 -25.83 22.60
N VAL A 41 3.13 -24.53 22.36
CA VAL A 41 1.82 -23.97 21.98
C VAL A 41 1.35 -24.57 20.65
N ALA A 42 2.22 -24.63 19.63
CA ALA A 42 1.85 -25.19 18.32
C ALA A 42 1.42 -26.66 18.39
N ILE A 43 2.08 -27.47 19.22
CA ILE A 43 1.73 -28.88 19.42
C ILE A 43 0.35 -28.98 20.09
N ILE A 44 0.12 -28.21 21.17
CA ILE A 44 -1.16 -28.25 21.91
C ILE A 44 -2.30 -27.83 21.00
N THR A 45 -2.17 -26.73 20.26
CA THR A 45 -3.23 -26.27 19.36
C THR A 45 -3.50 -27.26 18.24
N SER A 46 -2.47 -27.87 17.66
CA SER A 46 -2.63 -28.87 16.59
C SER A 46 -3.35 -30.12 17.08
N LEU A 47 -3.02 -30.59 18.29
CA LEU A 47 -3.70 -31.73 18.90
C LEU A 47 -5.18 -31.42 19.15
N LEU A 48 -5.48 -30.22 19.68
CA LEU A 48 -6.85 -29.80 19.98
C LEU A 48 -7.71 -29.72 18.71
N TRP A 49 -7.18 -29.14 17.62
CA TRP A 49 -7.85 -29.11 16.32
C TRP A 49 -7.98 -30.49 15.67
N SER A 50 -6.97 -31.36 15.80
CA SER A 50 -7.06 -32.72 15.27
C SER A 50 -8.14 -33.56 15.95
N VAL A 51 -8.29 -33.42 17.27
CA VAL A 51 -9.34 -34.08 18.06
C VAL A 51 -10.71 -33.53 17.65
N LEU A 52 -10.86 -32.20 17.55
CA LEU A 52 -12.09 -31.58 17.05
C LEU A 52 -12.50 -32.12 15.67
N ILE A 53 -11.56 -32.25 14.74
CA ILE A 53 -11.84 -32.78 13.39
C ILE A 53 -12.25 -34.25 13.46
N LEU A 54 -11.60 -35.06 14.29
CA LEU A 54 -11.90 -36.49 14.41
C LEU A 54 -13.24 -36.78 15.11
N PHE A 55 -13.71 -35.89 15.99
CA PHE A 55 -14.95 -36.08 16.75
C PHE A 55 -16.17 -35.36 16.16
N PHE A 56 -15.99 -34.26 15.42
CA PHE A 56 -17.09 -33.44 14.90
C PHE A 56 -17.24 -33.48 13.37
N VAL A 57 -16.32 -34.12 12.65
CA VAL A 57 -16.47 -34.37 11.21
C VAL A 57 -16.82 -35.84 11.02
N ASP A 58 -18.11 -36.16 11.13
CA ASP A 58 -18.66 -37.40 10.57
C ASP A 58 -18.47 -37.37 9.06
N ILE A 59 -17.37 -37.95 8.56
CA ILE A 59 -17.16 -38.12 7.12
C ILE A 59 -18.19 -39.16 6.64
N PRO A 60 -19.20 -38.79 5.84
CA PRO A 60 -20.10 -39.78 5.25
C PRO A 60 -19.26 -40.61 4.27
N ARG A 61 -19.04 -41.88 4.62
CA ARG A 61 -18.39 -42.86 3.74
C ARG A 61 -19.32 -43.14 2.56
N GLY A 62 -18.93 -42.59 1.40
CA GLY A 62 -19.33 -42.91 0.03
C GLY A 62 -20.63 -43.70 -0.20
N GLY A 63 -21.55 -43.09 -0.93
CA GLY A 63 -22.69 -43.77 -1.53
C GLY A 63 -23.21 -43.06 -2.77
N SER A 64 -22.74 -43.54 -3.93
CA SER A 64 -23.39 -43.48 -5.25
C SER A 64 -23.60 -42.12 -5.92
N SER A 65 -22.83 -41.94 -7.00
CA SER A 65 -23.26 -41.25 -8.22
C SER A 65 -24.72 -41.59 -8.57
N THR A 66 -25.58 -40.59 -8.68
CA THR A 66 -26.82 -40.70 -9.43
C THR A 66 -27.06 -39.40 -10.18
N THR A 67 -26.85 -39.50 -11.49
CA THR A 67 -27.33 -38.59 -12.51
C THR A 67 -28.83 -38.41 -12.35
N SER A 68 -29.30 -37.18 -12.24
CA SER A 68 -30.69 -36.83 -12.55
C SER A 68 -30.69 -35.43 -13.14
N ASN A 69 -30.60 -35.37 -14.47
CA ASN A 69 -31.23 -34.31 -15.24
C ASN A 69 -32.67 -34.19 -14.74
N THR A 70 -33.21 -32.99 -14.54
CA THR A 70 -34.58 -32.58 -14.95
C THR A 70 -34.87 -31.16 -14.43
N THR A 71 -35.10 -30.29 -15.41
CA THR A 71 -35.92 -29.05 -15.44
C THR A 71 -35.60 -27.89 -14.50
N LEU A 72 -35.23 -26.79 -15.16
CA LEU A 72 -35.39 -25.41 -14.74
C LEU A 72 -36.85 -25.15 -14.35
N GLU A 73 -37.11 -24.88 -13.07
CA GLU A 73 -38.20 -24.02 -12.64
C GLU A 73 -37.77 -23.30 -11.35
N GLU A 74 -37.36 -22.05 -11.57
CA GLU A 74 -37.57 -20.85 -10.75
C GLU A 74 -37.85 -21.06 -9.25
N HIS A 75 -36.80 -20.99 -8.44
CA HIS A 75 -36.92 -20.60 -7.04
C HIS A 75 -35.82 -19.59 -6.72
N GLU A 76 -36.22 -18.34 -6.58
CA GLU A 76 -35.40 -17.21 -6.15
C GLU A 76 -34.98 -17.40 -4.67
N PRO A 77 -33.68 -17.28 -4.35
CA PRO A 77 -33.24 -16.96 -3.01
C PRO A 77 -32.41 -15.67 -3.03
N SER A 78 -32.94 -14.68 -2.32
CA SER A 78 -32.40 -13.37 -1.99
C SER A 78 -30.88 -13.17 -2.18
N SER A 79 -30.58 -12.16 -2.98
CA SER A 79 -29.35 -11.37 -3.06
C SER A 79 -28.41 -11.43 -1.84
N GLY A 80 -27.49 -12.39 -1.85
CA GLY A 80 -26.24 -12.32 -1.10
C GLY A 80 -25.09 -12.39 -2.10
N PRO A 81 -24.21 -11.39 -2.21
CA PRO A 81 -23.18 -11.42 -3.24
C PRO A 81 -22.05 -12.36 -2.82
N THR A 82 -22.05 -13.56 -3.39
CA THR A 82 -20.85 -14.37 -3.63
C THR A 82 -20.04 -13.83 -4.82
N GLY A 83 -20.22 -12.55 -5.18
CA GLY A 83 -19.58 -11.90 -6.31
C GLY A 83 -18.24 -11.31 -5.92
N ARG A 84 -17.19 -11.66 -6.67
CA ARG A 84 -15.98 -10.82 -6.72
C ARG A 84 -16.41 -9.42 -7.18
N TYR A 85 -16.28 -8.43 -6.29
CA TYR A 85 -16.54 -7.04 -6.64
C TYR A 85 -15.48 -6.57 -7.64
N ASN A 86 -15.87 -6.39 -8.89
CA ASN A 86 -14.98 -5.89 -9.94
C ASN A 86 -14.94 -4.37 -9.90
N ILE A 87 -14.07 -3.81 -9.05
CA ILE A 87 -13.89 -2.36 -8.83
C ILE A 87 -13.38 -1.63 -10.08
N THR A 88 -12.83 -2.34 -11.05
CA THR A 88 -12.31 -1.79 -12.31
C THR A 88 -13.25 -2.01 -13.50
N THR A 89 -14.53 -2.36 -13.26
CA THR A 89 -15.50 -2.51 -14.36
C THR A 89 -15.61 -1.20 -15.13
N ASN A 90 -15.33 -1.22 -16.43
CA ASN A 90 -15.23 -0.05 -17.32
C ASN A 90 -14.08 0.93 -17.01
N ALA A 91 -13.11 0.55 -16.18
CA ALA A 91 -11.91 1.35 -15.98
C ALA A 91 -11.00 1.25 -17.22
N HIS A 92 -10.45 2.38 -17.64
CA HIS A 92 -9.38 2.43 -18.63
C HIS A 92 -8.11 2.97 -17.99
N ARG A 93 -6.97 2.45 -18.44
CA ARG A 93 -5.64 2.81 -17.94
C ARG A 93 -5.03 3.91 -18.80
N LEU A 94 -4.67 5.01 -18.18
CA LEU A 94 -3.84 6.07 -18.74
C LEU A 94 -2.37 5.84 -18.35
N SER A 95 -1.44 6.28 -19.19
CA SER A 95 0.02 6.10 -19.03
C SER A 95 0.75 7.35 -19.50
N CYS A 96 1.90 7.63 -18.90
CA CYS A 96 2.79 8.74 -19.28
C CYS A 96 3.96 8.33 -20.18
N GLY A 97 3.88 7.15 -20.77
CA GLY A 97 4.96 6.64 -21.61
C GLY A 97 6.18 6.18 -20.79
N ASN A 98 7.26 5.83 -21.50
CA ASN A 98 8.44 5.19 -20.90
C ASN A 98 9.63 6.13 -20.73
N SER A 99 9.46 7.43 -21.01
CA SER A 99 10.52 8.41 -20.83
C SER A 99 9.96 9.75 -20.38
N VAL A 100 10.78 10.55 -19.70
CA VAL A 100 10.42 11.90 -19.28
C VAL A 100 10.02 12.77 -20.48
N SER A 101 10.67 12.58 -21.64
CA SER A 101 10.33 13.29 -22.87
C SER A 101 8.92 12.94 -23.38
N GLU A 102 8.52 11.67 -23.27
CA GLU A 102 7.19 11.18 -23.65
C GLU A 102 6.13 11.67 -22.66
N ALA A 103 6.42 11.60 -21.36
CA ALA A 103 5.56 12.11 -20.30
C ALA A 103 5.23 13.60 -20.51
N LYS A 104 6.26 14.39 -20.82
CA LYS A 104 6.10 15.81 -21.17
C LYS A 104 5.27 16.01 -22.44
N ALA A 105 5.51 15.20 -23.47
CA ALA A 105 4.75 15.26 -24.73
C ALA A 105 3.26 14.87 -24.53
N LEU A 106 2.97 13.97 -23.58
CA LEU A 106 1.63 13.55 -23.19
C LEU A 106 0.97 14.49 -22.15
N ASN A 107 1.62 15.62 -21.82
CA ASN A 107 1.16 16.60 -20.83
C ASN A 107 0.91 16.01 -19.43
N CYS A 108 1.67 14.97 -19.07
CA CYS A 108 1.69 14.44 -17.72
C CYS A 108 2.29 15.45 -16.74
N LYS A 109 1.95 15.26 -15.46
CA LYS A 109 2.46 16.07 -14.35
C LYS A 109 3.39 15.23 -13.50
N TYR A 110 4.50 15.81 -13.07
CA TYR A 110 5.36 15.18 -12.09
C TYR A 110 4.75 15.36 -10.69
N ASP A 111 4.39 14.25 -10.06
CA ASP A 111 3.87 14.21 -8.69
C ASP A 111 5.03 13.87 -7.74
N LEU A 112 5.41 14.83 -6.89
CA LEU A 112 6.49 14.62 -5.90
C LEU A 112 6.07 13.65 -4.79
N LEU A 113 4.78 13.52 -4.50
CA LEU A 113 4.33 12.56 -3.50
C LEU A 113 4.49 11.14 -4.04
N LEU A 114 4.20 10.92 -5.33
CA LEU A 114 4.38 9.62 -5.99
C LEU A 114 5.80 9.40 -6.54
N ASN A 115 6.63 10.45 -6.56
CA ASN A 115 7.93 10.45 -7.22
C ASN A 115 7.85 9.96 -8.69
N ASN A 116 6.78 10.33 -9.40
CA ASN A 116 6.48 9.77 -10.72
C ASN A 116 5.72 10.76 -11.63
N TRP A 117 5.77 10.50 -12.94
CA TRP A 117 4.96 11.20 -13.93
C TRP A 117 3.58 10.57 -14.03
N VAL A 118 2.53 11.34 -13.72
CA VAL A 118 1.14 10.88 -13.73
C VAL A 118 0.27 11.63 -14.74
N PRO A 119 -0.72 10.94 -15.35
CA PRO A 119 -1.74 11.58 -16.16
C PRO A 119 -2.53 12.61 -15.35
N GLU A 120 -2.95 13.69 -16.00
CA GLU A 120 -3.66 14.80 -15.36
C GLU A 120 -4.87 14.38 -14.49
N PRO A 121 -5.70 13.39 -14.88
CA PRO A 121 -6.82 12.93 -14.04
C PRO A 121 -6.41 12.33 -12.69
N CYS A 122 -5.18 11.84 -12.54
CA CYS A 122 -4.67 11.28 -11.29
C CYS A 122 -3.70 12.22 -10.57
N PHE A 123 -3.39 13.39 -11.14
CA PHE A 123 -2.59 14.38 -10.46
C PHE A 123 -3.43 15.09 -9.40
N ASP A 124 -3.07 14.90 -8.13
CA ASP A 124 -3.78 15.49 -7.01
C ASP A 124 -2.95 16.61 -6.38
N LYS A 125 -3.36 17.85 -6.65
CA LYS A 125 -2.61 19.03 -6.20
C LYS A 125 -2.77 19.23 -4.70
N GLU A 126 -3.96 19.01 -4.14
CA GLU A 126 -4.27 19.24 -2.74
C GLU A 126 -3.43 18.32 -1.85
N TRP A 127 -3.34 17.04 -2.21
CA TRP A 127 -2.51 16.06 -1.49
C TRP A 127 -1.02 16.35 -1.61
N LEU A 128 -0.58 16.80 -2.78
CA LEU A 128 0.80 17.23 -3.01
C LEU A 128 1.15 18.48 -2.19
N ASP A 129 0.26 19.46 -2.13
CA ASP A 129 0.48 20.69 -1.36
C ASP A 129 0.60 20.38 0.14
N GLU A 130 -0.25 19.50 0.67
CA GLU A 130 -0.19 19.09 2.07
C GLU A 130 1.08 18.30 2.39
N TYR A 131 1.50 17.37 1.52
CA TYR A 131 2.78 16.68 1.67
C TYR A 131 3.97 17.65 1.73
N LYS A 132 3.87 18.78 1.03
CA LYS A 132 4.92 19.80 1.00
C LYS A 132 4.89 20.78 2.18
N GLU A 133 3.82 20.79 2.98
CA GLU A 133 3.58 21.82 4.00
C GLU A 133 4.65 21.84 5.09
N ASP A 134 5.15 20.66 5.50
CA ASP A 134 6.11 20.54 6.59
C ASP A 134 7.59 20.64 6.16
N ASP A 135 7.84 20.88 4.86
CA ASP A 135 9.15 20.96 4.19
C ASP A 135 10.10 19.78 4.51
N SER A 136 9.54 18.63 4.89
CA SER A 136 10.33 17.40 5.10
C SER A 136 10.80 16.75 3.80
N TRP A 137 10.15 17.11 2.69
CA TRP A 137 10.38 16.55 1.37
C TRP A 137 11.69 17.03 0.74
N GLY A 138 12.24 16.19 -0.15
CA GLY A 138 13.38 16.56 -0.97
C GLY A 138 14.31 15.39 -1.29
N GLY A 139 14.75 15.36 -2.54
CA GLY A 139 15.74 14.43 -3.04
C GLY A 139 17.15 14.99 -2.96
N TYR A 140 18.11 14.07 -2.82
CA TYR A 140 19.54 14.35 -2.80
C TYR A 140 20.25 13.47 -3.84
N ALA A 141 21.26 14.03 -4.50
CA ALA A 141 22.07 13.30 -5.48
C ALA A 141 23.07 12.34 -4.82
N ASP A 142 23.32 12.48 -3.52
CA ASP A 142 24.28 11.69 -2.74
C ASP A 142 23.65 11.12 -1.45
N GLU A 143 24.13 9.95 -1.04
CA GLU A 143 23.68 9.25 0.18
C GLU A 143 23.98 10.05 1.45
N ALA A 144 25.02 10.89 1.45
CA ALA A 144 25.33 11.77 2.57
C ALA A 144 24.36 12.96 2.70
N MET A 145 23.38 13.08 1.80
CA MET A 145 22.35 14.13 1.78
C MET A 145 22.92 15.55 1.78
N THR A 146 24.01 15.77 1.02
CA THR A 146 24.68 17.09 0.94
C THR A 146 24.31 17.89 -0.30
N GLN A 147 23.83 17.22 -1.35
CA GLN A 147 23.50 17.80 -2.65
C GLN A 147 21.99 17.74 -2.89
N ARG A 148 21.25 18.68 -2.30
CA ARG A 148 19.79 18.78 -2.49
C ARG A 148 19.46 19.07 -3.95
N MET A 149 18.47 18.37 -4.48
CA MET A 149 18.01 18.47 -5.86
C MET A 149 16.79 19.40 -5.96
N SER A 150 16.69 20.12 -7.06
CA SER A 150 15.46 20.81 -7.48
C SER A 150 14.38 19.82 -7.93
N VAL A 151 13.13 20.27 -7.99
CA VAL A 151 12.00 19.45 -8.49
C VAL A 151 12.25 19.01 -9.92
N GLU A 152 12.79 19.89 -10.76
CA GLU A 152 13.15 19.60 -12.13
C GLU A 152 14.22 18.50 -12.20
N GLN A 153 15.26 18.57 -11.36
CA GLN A 153 16.29 17.54 -11.30
C GLN A 153 15.74 16.20 -10.84
N MET A 154 14.86 16.18 -9.82
CA MET A 154 14.21 14.94 -9.37
C MET A 154 13.34 14.34 -10.47
N SER A 155 12.60 15.16 -11.21
CA SER A 155 11.72 14.71 -12.29
C SER A 155 12.42 14.07 -13.49
N GLU A 156 13.72 14.32 -13.63
CA GLU A 156 14.59 13.79 -14.68
C GLU A 156 15.52 12.68 -14.18
N ALA A 157 15.61 12.49 -12.86
CA ALA A 157 16.52 11.55 -12.26
C ALA A 157 15.92 10.15 -12.24
N ASP A 158 16.76 9.16 -12.55
CA ASP A 158 16.39 7.74 -12.46
C ASP A 158 16.24 7.29 -10.99
N HIS A 159 17.08 7.83 -10.11
CA HIS A 159 17.01 7.61 -8.67
C HIS A 159 17.60 8.82 -7.91
N TYR A 160 17.18 8.97 -6.65
CA TYR A 160 17.74 9.93 -5.70
C TYR A 160 17.56 9.43 -4.26
N TRP A 161 18.30 10.04 -3.35
CA TRP A 161 18.25 9.74 -1.93
C TRP A 161 17.26 10.65 -1.22
N THR A 162 16.52 10.12 -0.26
CA THR A 162 15.61 10.92 0.58
C THR A 162 15.94 10.73 2.06
N SER A 163 15.50 11.68 2.88
CA SER A 163 15.69 11.58 4.33
C SER A 163 14.75 10.54 4.94
N LEU A 164 15.09 10.00 6.12
CA LEU A 164 14.17 9.10 6.84
C LEU A 164 12.86 9.82 7.21
N ARG A 165 12.94 11.11 7.54
CA ARG A 165 11.76 11.92 7.84
C ARG A 165 10.82 12.01 6.63
N ASP A 166 11.39 12.26 5.44
CA ASP A 166 10.64 12.24 4.19
C ASP A 166 9.96 10.88 3.96
N HIS A 167 10.70 9.78 4.11
CA HIS A 167 10.16 8.44 3.91
C HIS A 167 8.94 8.14 4.81
N VAL A 168 8.99 8.53 6.09
CA VAL A 168 7.88 8.34 7.03
C VAL A 168 6.67 9.17 6.62
N ASN A 169 6.87 10.43 6.25
CA ASN A 169 5.80 11.34 5.82
C ASN A 169 5.20 10.90 4.48
N HIS A 170 6.02 10.58 3.49
CA HIS A 170 5.60 10.03 2.20
C HIS A 170 4.73 8.79 2.39
N CYS A 171 5.19 7.81 3.20
CA CYS A 171 4.41 6.59 3.44
C CYS A 171 3.06 6.91 4.08
N ALA A 172 3.04 7.72 5.15
CA ALA A 172 1.79 8.07 5.83
C ALA A 172 0.80 8.79 4.90
N MET A 173 1.30 9.73 4.09
CA MET A 173 0.49 10.49 3.13
C MET A 173 -0.04 9.60 2.00
N MET A 174 0.78 8.69 1.46
CA MET A 174 0.38 7.73 0.43
C MET A 174 -0.75 6.81 0.90
N TRP A 175 -0.63 6.22 2.09
CA TRP A 175 -1.69 5.39 2.67
C TRP A 175 -2.98 6.18 2.88
N ARG A 176 -2.86 7.43 3.34
CA ARG A 176 -4.01 8.30 3.58
C ARG A 176 -4.68 8.69 2.25
N LYS A 177 -3.91 9.09 1.23
CA LYS A 177 -4.40 9.37 -0.13
C LYS A 177 -5.18 8.19 -0.70
N GLN A 178 -4.61 6.98 -0.61
CA GLN A 178 -5.26 5.76 -1.11
C GLN A 178 -6.58 5.47 -0.38
N PHE A 179 -6.61 5.63 0.95
CA PHE A 179 -7.83 5.45 1.73
C PHE A 179 -8.92 6.43 1.29
N TRP A 180 -8.57 7.72 1.14
CA TRP A 180 -9.53 8.74 0.72
C TRP A 180 -9.99 8.56 -0.73
N ALA A 181 -9.11 8.14 -1.63
CA ALA A 181 -9.49 7.85 -3.00
C ALA A 181 -10.58 6.76 -3.10
N LEU A 182 -10.48 5.73 -2.26
CA LEU A 182 -11.49 4.68 -2.16
C LEU A 182 -12.74 5.13 -1.40
N TYR A 183 -12.58 5.87 -0.30
CA TYR A 183 -13.69 6.36 0.51
C TYR A 183 -14.58 7.36 -0.24
N GLU A 184 -13.97 8.24 -1.04
CA GLU A 184 -14.67 9.22 -1.88
C GLU A 184 -15.16 8.63 -3.21
N GLU A 185 -14.89 7.35 -3.47
CA GLU A 185 -15.23 6.66 -4.72
C GLU A 185 -14.71 7.43 -5.94
N ARG A 186 -13.45 7.88 -5.88
CA ARG A 186 -12.88 8.71 -6.93
C ARG A 186 -12.90 8.00 -8.27
N LYS A 187 -13.31 8.73 -9.30
CA LYS A 187 -13.32 8.24 -10.68
C LYS A 187 -11.93 7.98 -11.23
N ALA A 188 -10.89 8.58 -10.64
CA ALA A 188 -9.50 8.38 -11.05
C ALA A 188 -8.65 8.04 -9.83
N PHE A 189 -7.80 7.02 -9.96
CA PHE A 189 -6.84 6.64 -8.93
C PHE A 189 -5.55 6.12 -9.56
N ASP A 190 -4.42 6.52 -8.97
CA ASP A 190 -3.11 5.97 -9.29
C ASP A 190 -2.96 4.55 -8.75
N THR A 191 -2.21 3.72 -9.48
CA THR A 191 -1.79 2.39 -9.01
C THR A 191 -0.30 2.43 -8.72
N GLU A 192 0.05 2.62 -7.46
CA GLU A 192 1.43 2.50 -6.96
C GLU A 192 1.86 1.02 -6.83
N LEU A 193 1.27 0.11 -7.62
CA LEU A 193 1.45 -1.34 -7.54
C LEU A 193 1.94 -1.90 -8.88
N ASP A 194 3.02 -1.35 -9.42
CA ASP A 194 3.85 -2.09 -10.37
C ASP A 194 5.32 -1.87 -10.02
N THR A 195 5.80 -2.66 -9.06
CA THR A 195 7.22 -2.84 -8.75
C THR A 195 7.89 -3.72 -9.81
N SER A 196 7.76 -3.38 -11.09
CA SER A 196 8.68 -3.85 -12.11
C SER A 196 9.68 -2.73 -12.38
N TYR A 197 10.94 -3.00 -12.02
CA TYR A 197 12.13 -2.16 -12.20
C TYR A 197 12.37 -1.65 -13.63
N GLU A 198 11.45 -1.87 -14.57
CA GLU A 198 11.58 -1.54 -15.98
C GLU A 198 10.51 -0.55 -16.48
N ASN A 199 9.57 -0.11 -15.65
CA ASN A 199 8.48 0.75 -16.10
C ASN A 199 8.32 1.99 -15.20
N PHE A 200 8.90 3.10 -15.64
CA PHE A 200 8.65 4.50 -15.22
C PHE A 200 7.20 4.95 -15.48
N ASN A 201 6.21 4.09 -15.25
CA ASN A 201 4.84 4.34 -15.66
C ASN A 201 3.97 4.64 -14.45
N GLY A 202 3.71 5.93 -14.20
CA GLY A 202 2.60 6.34 -13.35
C GLY A 202 1.29 5.85 -13.96
N LEU A 203 0.73 4.80 -13.39
CA LEU A 203 -0.48 4.16 -13.90
C LEU A 203 -1.69 4.82 -13.27
N CYS A 204 -2.53 5.41 -14.11
CA CYS A 204 -3.77 6.04 -13.68
C CYS A 204 -4.96 5.25 -14.22
N TRP A 205 -5.79 4.74 -13.34
CA TRP A 205 -7.07 4.14 -13.71
C TRP A 205 -8.15 5.20 -13.66
N VAL A 206 -8.90 5.34 -14.74
CA VAL A 206 -10.07 6.20 -14.81
C VAL A 206 -11.30 5.33 -15.07
N LEU A 207 -12.26 5.36 -14.13
CA LEU A 207 -13.55 4.71 -14.24
C LEU A 207 -14.34 5.38 -15.37
N GLY A 208 -14.70 4.60 -16.40
CA GLY A 208 -15.59 5.05 -17.46
C GLY A 208 -17.04 5.12 -16.98
N GLU A 209 -17.79 6.09 -17.50
CA GLU A 209 -19.24 6.12 -17.32
C GLU A 209 -19.86 4.95 -18.10
N GLY A 210 -20.65 4.13 -17.41
CA GLY A 210 -21.43 3.08 -18.06
C GLY A 210 -22.37 3.71 -19.08
N ARG A 211 -22.33 3.21 -20.32
CA ARG A 211 -23.27 3.58 -21.37
C ARG A 211 -24.70 3.25 -20.98
#